data_AF-A0A9P4PX23-F1
#
_entry.id   AF-A0A9P4PX23-F1
#
_cell.length_a   1.000
_cell.length_b   1.000
_cell.length_c   1.000
_cell.angle_alpha   90.00
_cell.angle_beta   90.00
_cell.angle_gamma   90.00
#
_symmetry.space_group_name_H-M   'P 1'
#
loop_
_entity.id
_entity.type
_entity.pdbx_description
1 polymer ?
#
loop_
_entity_poly.entity_id
_entity_poly.type
_entity_poly.pdbx_seq_one_letter_code
_entity_poly.pdbx_strand_id
1 'polypeptide(L)'
;MELKRFQISDSNLEIDRSYDDSTVRFKLLVAGNDKPHKEDSPKLPFTDEIKEIVKGQKWTSDEWEHLWGRDAGGSAALTSHGILSMINLQNLLASHTYQNRHPKVPRDFGILPFNILVRHVSETLSQVQSLSRELTGTEKRIANGDISLDDNGDYKLLNRLNLEHLRLQRRSNFEIELAQNLLKYIDEYQRMWTHLWEGGTGYIEDMREKIEQQTRYSDHIKHDLDVIPRRIKNQSKAIFNFIAQKDNRINIQLAESSRRIAEESRRDNLLNLEIAKQTAQVADETRRDGQAMKTIAVLTLVFLPGTAIASFFSMNMFNWEPGPGEKVVSGYLWIYFAVTVPITLGFLGFWMWWMWFSQKRYQKKHQQGVRDIEKGLKDRLRSATFSW
;
A
#
# COMPACT_ATOMS: atom_id res chain seq x y z
N MET A 1 -31.05 21.61 -9.53
CA MET A 1 -30.96 22.88 -10.28
C MET A 1 -30.71 22.49 -11.73
N GLU A 2 -31.78 22.52 -12.53
CA GLU A 2 -31.85 21.96 -13.88
C GLU A 2 -31.09 22.81 -14.90
N LEU A 3 -30.38 22.15 -15.81
CA LEU A 3 -29.75 22.77 -16.98
C LEU A 3 -30.82 23.04 -18.04
N LYS A 4 -31.15 24.32 -18.27
CA LYS A 4 -32.00 24.73 -19.38
C LYS A 4 -31.23 24.61 -20.71
N ARG A 5 -31.74 23.75 -21.58
CA ARG A 5 -31.39 23.63 -23.00
C ARG A 5 -31.85 24.92 -23.70
N PHE A 6 -30.94 25.74 -24.21
CA PHE A 6 -31.29 26.87 -25.07
C PHE A 6 -31.73 26.32 -26.43
N GLN A 7 -33.05 26.23 -26.64
CA GLN A 7 -33.68 26.17 -27.95
C GLN A 7 -33.70 27.60 -28.49
N ILE A 8 -33.11 27.83 -29.66
CA ILE A 8 -33.30 29.08 -30.40
C ILE A 8 -34.58 28.91 -31.21
N SER A 9 -35.71 29.34 -30.64
CA SER A 9 -36.89 29.74 -31.39
C SER A 9 -37.06 31.24 -31.20
N ASP A 10 -36.85 32.03 -32.25
CA ASP A 10 -37.70 33.20 -32.49
C ASP A 10 -37.48 33.75 -33.90
N SER A 11 -38.61 33.87 -34.58
CA SER A 11 -38.81 34.19 -35.98
C SER A 11 -38.92 35.69 -36.23
N ASN A 12 -38.00 36.51 -35.70
CA ASN A 12 -37.99 37.96 -35.89
C ASN A 12 -36.57 38.53 -36.02
N LEU A 13 -35.73 37.91 -36.86
CA LEU A 13 -34.56 38.58 -37.42
C LEU A 13 -35.02 39.35 -38.66
N GLU A 14 -35.26 40.65 -38.48
CA GLU A 14 -35.36 41.58 -39.60
C GLU A 14 -33.98 41.63 -40.26
N ILE A 15 -33.86 40.95 -41.41
CA ILE A 15 -32.64 40.92 -42.20
C ILE A 15 -32.48 42.31 -42.81
N ASP A 16 -31.61 43.13 -42.22
CA ASP A 16 -31.06 44.31 -42.89
C ASP A 16 -30.24 43.85 -44.09
N ARG A 17 -30.84 43.95 -45.29
CA ARG A 17 -30.26 43.52 -46.58
C ARG A 17 -29.23 44.53 -47.12
N SER A 18 -28.48 45.20 -46.26
CA SER A 18 -27.49 46.21 -46.67
C SER A 18 -26.03 45.79 -46.53
N TYR A 19 -25.73 44.61 -45.97
CA TYR A 19 -24.34 44.11 -45.90
C TYR A 19 -24.24 42.67 -46.37
N ASP A 20 -23.39 42.50 -47.37
CA ASP A 20 -23.24 41.37 -48.27
C ASP A 20 -22.94 40.03 -47.56
N ASP A 21 -23.54 38.99 -48.09
CA ASP A 21 -23.69 37.63 -47.55
C ASP A 21 -22.42 36.76 -47.73
N SER A 22 -21.22 37.33 -47.59
CA SER A 22 -19.96 36.68 -47.99
C SER A 22 -18.95 36.42 -46.86
N THR A 23 -19.32 36.65 -45.59
CA THR A 23 -18.36 36.64 -44.47
C THR A 23 -18.63 35.59 -43.39
N VAL A 24 -18.90 34.34 -43.77
CA VAL A 24 -18.80 33.20 -42.84
C VAL A 24 -17.32 32.90 -42.59
N ARG A 25 -16.70 33.57 -41.60
CA ARG A 25 -15.28 33.42 -41.27
C ARG A 25 -15.06 32.57 -40.02
N PHE A 26 -14.43 31.42 -40.23
CA PHE A 26 -13.87 30.56 -39.19
C PHE A 26 -12.74 31.30 -38.44
N LYS A 27 -12.70 31.20 -37.11
CA LYS A 27 -11.81 32.01 -36.27
C LYS A 27 -11.17 31.17 -35.15
N LEU A 28 -9.84 31.25 -35.03
CA LEU A 28 -9.01 30.50 -34.08
C LEU A 28 -8.46 31.42 -32.99
N LEU A 29 -8.78 31.11 -31.73
CA LEU A 29 -8.15 31.73 -30.57
C LEU A 29 -6.96 30.89 -30.13
N VAL A 30 -5.79 31.50 -30.09
CA VAL A 30 -4.65 30.99 -29.32
C VAL A 30 -4.79 31.56 -27.92
N ALA A 31 -4.73 30.69 -26.92
CA ALA A 31 -4.91 31.07 -25.52
C ALA A 31 -3.89 32.13 -25.11
N GLY A 32 -4.39 33.29 -24.72
CA GLY A 32 -3.61 34.39 -24.17
C GLY A 32 -4.03 35.73 -24.76
N ASN A 33 -5.05 36.37 -24.19
CA ASN A 33 -4.97 37.80 -23.96
C ASN A 33 -5.94 38.28 -22.89
N ASP A 34 -5.35 38.84 -21.84
CA ASP A 34 -6.02 39.70 -20.88
C ASP A 34 -6.59 40.93 -21.60
N LYS A 35 -7.90 41.13 -21.40
CA LYS A 35 -8.71 42.36 -21.55
C LYS A 35 -8.58 43.18 -22.86
N PRO A 36 -9.71 43.44 -23.55
CA PRO A 36 -9.76 44.45 -24.60
C PRO A 36 -9.83 45.82 -23.93
N HIS A 37 -8.79 46.64 -24.02
CA HIS A 37 -8.94 48.08 -24.23
C HIS A 37 -7.60 48.80 -24.38
N LYS A 38 -7.59 49.71 -25.36
CA LYS A 38 -6.70 50.86 -25.57
C LYS A 38 -5.27 50.53 -25.99
N GLU A 39 -5.09 50.37 -27.30
CA GLU A 39 -4.20 51.23 -28.10
C GLU A 39 -4.40 50.88 -29.57
N ASP A 40 -4.56 51.92 -30.40
CA ASP A 40 -4.65 51.82 -31.86
C ASP A 40 -3.37 51.20 -32.43
N SER A 41 -3.34 49.89 -32.50
CA SER A 41 -2.31 49.15 -33.21
C SER A 41 -2.98 48.06 -34.02
N PRO A 42 -2.95 48.14 -35.37
CA PRO A 42 -3.39 47.06 -36.25
C PRO A 42 -2.32 45.96 -36.26
N LYS A 43 -2.01 45.42 -35.08
CA LYS A 43 -1.05 44.34 -34.93
C LYS A 43 -1.85 43.04 -34.89
N LEU A 44 -1.85 42.36 -36.04
CA LEU A 44 -2.16 40.93 -36.09
C LEU A 44 -1.36 40.21 -34.99
N PRO A 45 -1.90 39.15 -34.36
CA PRO A 45 -1.28 38.44 -33.24
C PRO A 45 -0.08 37.57 -33.68
N PHE A 46 0.58 37.96 -34.76
CA PHE A 46 1.68 37.28 -35.40
C PHE A 46 2.96 38.12 -35.26
N THR A 47 4.11 37.45 -35.15
CA THR A 47 5.43 38.09 -35.31
C THR A 47 5.58 38.68 -36.72
N ASP A 48 6.43 39.70 -36.87
CA ASP A 48 6.55 40.44 -38.14
C ASP A 48 7.00 39.55 -39.31
N GLU A 49 7.80 38.51 -39.07
CA GLU A 49 8.15 37.47 -40.05
C GLU A 49 6.93 36.69 -40.57
N ILE A 50 6.00 36.31 -39.68
CA ILE A 50 4.78 35.59 -40.08
C ILE A 50 3.84 36.53 -40.83
N LYS A 51 3.80 37.83 -40.48
CA LYS A 51 3.02 38.81 -41.24
C LYS A 51 3.53 38.92 -42.68
N GLU A 52 4.84 38.92 -42.90
CA GLU A 52 5.42 38.92 -44.25
C GLU A 52 5.08 37.64 -45.03
N ILE A 53 5.08 36.47 -44.38
CA ILE A 53 4.69 35.20 -45.02
C ILE A 53 3.19 35.20 -45.35
N VAL A 54 2.33 35.59 -44.41
CA VAL A 54 0.87 35.66 -44.56
C VAL A 54 0.49 36.65 -45.66
N LYS A 55 1.12 37.83 -45.70
CA LYS A 55 0.92 38.85 -46.74
C LYS A 55 1.51 38.43 -48.08
N GLY A 56 2.73 37.89 -48.09
CA GLY A 56 3.40 37.39 -49.30
C GLY A 56 2.67 36.24 -49.97
N GLN A 57 2.05 35.37 -49.16
CA GLN A 57 1.17 34.31 -49.63
C GLN A 57 -0.31 34.73 -49.74
N LYS A 58 -0.65 36.02 -49.56
CA LYS A 58 -2.02 36.57 -49.69
C LYS A 58 -3.10 35.80 -48.91
N TRP A 59 -2.78 35.26 -47.74
CA TRP A 59 -3.72 34.50 -46.90
C TRP A 59 -4.77 35.39 -46.20
N THR A 60 -4.55 36.70 -46.22
CA THR A 60 -5.48 37.72 -45.73
C THR A 60 -6.02 38.54 -46.92
N SER A 61 -7.31 38.89 -46.90
CA SER A 61 -7.85 39.92 -47.78
C SER A 61 -7.80 41.29 -47.12
N ASP A 62 -7.77 42.36 -47.91
CA ASP A 62 -7.77 43.75 -47.40
C ASP A 62 -8.99 44.02 -46.50
N GLU A 63 -10.13 43.42 -46.86
CA GLU A 63 -11.37 43.44 -46.09
C GLU A 63 -11.27 42.67 -44.76
N TRP A 64 -10.43 41.63 -44.69
CA TRP A 64 -10.13 40.92 -43.45
C TRP A 64 -9.24 41.70 -42.50
N GLU A 65 -8.21 42.37 -43.01
CA GLU A 65 -7.36 43.24 -42.19
C GLU A 65 -8.15 44.44 -41.63
N HIS A 66 -9.07 45.00 -42.44
CA HIS A 66 -9.97 46.07 -42.01
C HIS A 66 -10.94 45.63 -40.90
N LEU A 67 -11.55 44.45 -41.03
CA LEU A 67 -12.47 43.93 -40.00
C LEU A 67 -11.75 43.55 -38.70
N TRP A 68 -10.53 43.00 -38.79
CA TRP A 68 -9.68 42.67 -37.64
C TRP A 68 -9.25 43.93 -36.85
N GLY A 69 -8.89 45.00 -37.57
CA GLY A 69 -8.55 46.28 -36.96
C GLY A 69 -9.73 46.95 -36.24
N ARG A 70 -10.97 46.64 -36.64
CA ARG A 70 -12.19 47.26 -36.09
C ARG A 70 -12.62 46.67 -34.74
N ASP A 71 -12.48 45.35 -34.56
CA ASP A 71 -13.00 44.65 -33.37
C ASP A 71 -11.91 44.00 -32.51
N ALA A 72 -10.63 44.19 -32.86
CA ALA A 72 -9.47 43.55 -32.23
C ALA A 72 -9.60 42.01 -32.17
N GLY A 73 -10.33 41.40 -33.13
CA GLY A 73 -10.63 39.98 -33.10
C GLY A 73 -11.82 39.60 -32.21
N GLY A 74 -12.66 40.54 -31.78
CA GLY A 74 -13.81 40.30 -30.90
C GLY A 74 -14.92 39.44 -31.50
N SER A 75 -15.17 39.50 -32.81
CA SER A 75 -16.19 38.68 -33.47
C SER A 75 -15.69 37.25 -33.75
N ALA A 76 -14.73 36.74 -32.96
CA ALA A 76 -13.83 35.60 -33.22
C ALA A 76 -13.69 34.61 -32.06
N ALA A 77 -14.78 34.18 -31.43
CA ALA A 77 -14.68 33.29 -30.29
C ALA A 77 -14.93 31.82 -30.66
N LEU A 78 -13.88 30.99 -30.62
CA LEU A 78 -14.00 29.54 -30.41
C LEU A 78 -13.51 29.25 -28.99
N THR A 79 -14.44 29.16 -28.05
CA THR A 79 -14.16 28.67 -26.69
C THR A 79 -14.35 27.16 -26.65
N SER A 80 -13.26 26.40 -26.51
CA SER A 80 -13.35 24.98 -26.15
C SER A 80 -12.14 24.53 -25.32
N HIS A 81 -12.42 24.25 -24.04
CA HIS A 81 -11.77 23.27 -23.16
C HIS A 81 -10.26 23.32 -22.87
N GLY A 82 -9.54 24.43 -23.04
CA GLY A 82 -8.24 24.63 -22.37
C GLY A 82 -7.13 23.60 -22.68
N ILE A 83 -7.23 22.87 -23.80
CA ILE A 83 -6.26 21.85 -24.25
C ILE A 83 -5.37 22.40 -25.39
N LEU A 84 -5.05 23.69 -25.39
CA LEU A 84 -4.06 24.25 -26.31
C LEU A 84 -2.68 24.20 -25.64
N SER A 85 -2.00 23.06 -25.77
CA SER A 85 -0.56 23.01 -25.51
C SER A 85 0.14 23.90 -26.53
N MET A 86 0.81 24.97 -26.05
CA MET A 86 1.64 25.93 -26.80
C MET A 86 1.98 25.50 -28.23
N ILE A 87 1.05 25.74 -29.17
CA ILE A 87 1.29 25.47 -30.59
C ILE A 87 2.13 26.61 -31.11
N ASN A 88 3.38 26.32 -31.51
CA ASN A 88 4.19 27.29 -32.22
C ASN A 88 3.61 27.49 -33.63
N LEU A 89 2.80 28.53 -33.76
CA LEU A 89 2.18 28.97 -35.01
C LEU A 89 3.19 29.22 -36.13
N GLN A 90 4.42 29.62 -35.80
CA GLN A 90 5.47 29.90 -36.77
C GLN A 90 5.83 28.64 -37.56
N ASN A 91 6.00 27.50 -36.88
CA ASN A 91 6.30 26.23 -37.54
C ASN A 91 5.09 25.67 -38.31
N LEU A 92 3.87 25.95 -37.82
CA LEU A 92 2.64 25.46 -38.43
C LEU A 92 2.31 26.19 -39.74
N LEU A 93 2.59 27.50 -39.80
CA LEU A 93 2.34 28.34 -40.97
C LEU A 93 3.51 28.35 -41.96
N ALA A 94 4.77 28.37 -41.50
CA ALA A 94 5.93 28.46 -42.39
C ALA A 94 6.16 27.22 -43.27
N SER A 95 5.63 26.06 -42.87
CA SER A 95 5.83 24.78 -43.56
C SER A 95 4.82 24.50 -44.67
N HIS A 96 3.76 25.31 -44.81
CA HIS A 96 2.65 25.03 -45.71
C HIS A 96 2.45 26.14 -46.74
N THR A 97 2.09 25.73 -47.96
CA THR A 97 1.73 26.65 -49.05
C THR A 97 0.23 26.53 -49.33
N TYR A 98 -0.46 27.66 -49.49
CA TYR A 98 -1.88 27.68 -49.87
C TYR A 98 -2.04 27.08 -51.27
N GLN A 99 -2.62 25.87 -51.34
CA GLN A 99 -2.63 25.08 -52.57
C GLN A 99 -3.70 25.54 -53.57
N ASN A 100 -4.70 26.30 -53.14
CA ASN A 100 -5.73 26.82 -54.01
C ASN A 100 -5.22 28.03 -54.82
N ARG A 101 -4.97 27.80 -56.11
CA ARG A 101 -4.40 28.77 -57.05
C ARG A 101 -5.48 29.53 -57.84
N HIS A 102 -6.76 29.32 -57.56
CA HIS A 102 -7.80 29.91 -58.39
C HIS A 102 -7.95 31.42 -58.10
N PRO A 103 -7.85 32.29 -59.13
CA PRO A 103 -7.67 33.74 -58.97
C PRO A 103 -8.86 34.47 -58.34
N LYS A 104 -10.06 33.88 -58.40
CA LYS A 104 -11.28 34.46 -57.81
C LYS A 104 -11.47 34.10 -56.32
N VAL A 105 -10.63 33.23 -55.71
CA VAL A 105 -11.00 32.57 -54.42
C VAL A 105 -10.39 33.42 -53.34
N PRO A 106 -11.20 33.97 -52.42
CA PRO A 106 -10.62 34.57 -51.23
C PRO A 106 -9.86 33.47 -50.47
N ARG A 107 -8.54 33.62 -50.37
CA ARG A 107 -7.72 32.69 -49.60
C ARG A 107 -8.21 32.76 -48.15
N ASP A 108 -8.65 31.63 -47.63
CA ASP A 108 -9.31 31.52 -46.34
C ASP A 108 -8.38 30.92 -45.28
N PHE A 109 -8.66 31.22 -44.01
CA PHE A 109 -7.92 30.66 -42.88
C PHE A 109 -8.34 29.22 -42.52
N GLY A 110 -9.19 28.55 -43.32
CA GLY A 110 -9.63 27.18 -43.11
C GLY A 110 -8.50 26.13 -43.07
N ILE A 111 -7.32 26.48 -43.60
CA ILE A 111 -6.09 25.68 -43.51
C ILE A 111 -5.59 25.55 -42.06
N LEU A 112 -5.78 26.57 -41.23
CA LEU A 112 -5.23 26.60 -39.88
C LEU A 112 -5.92 25.57 -38.95
N PRO A 113 -7.26 25.51 -38.85
CA PRO A 113 -7.91 24.49 -38.04
C PRO A 113 -7.74 23.09 -38.62
N PHE A 114 -7.62 22.94 -39.94
CA PHE A 114 -7.24 21.67 -40.55
C PHE A 114 -5.85 21.20 -40.11
N ASN A 115 -4.83 22.06 -40.15
CA ASN A 115 -3.49 21.71 -39.70
C ASN A 115 -3.42 21.40 -38.21
N ILE A 116 -4.22 22.09 -37.39
CA ILE A 116 -4.38 21.77 -35.97
C ILE A 116 -4.97 20.38 -35.80
N LEU A 117 -6.01 20.04 -36.56
CA LEU A 117 -6.62 18.71 -36.55
C LEU A 117 -5.60 17.63 -36.89
N VAL A 118 -4.88 17.75 -38.02
CA VAL A 118 -3.86 16.78 -38.45
C VAL A 118 -2.80 16.58 -37.38
N ARG A 119 -2.28 17.67 -36.80
CA ARG A 119 -1.26 17.60 -35.75
C ARG A 119 -1.81 16.95 -34.48
N HIS A 120 -2.99 17.37 -34.02
CA HIS A 120 -3.62 16.80 -32.83
C HIS A 120 -3.85 15.30 -32.98
N VAL A 121 -4.46 14.86 -34.09
CA VAL A 121 -4.70 13.44 -34.39
C VAL A 121 -3.39 12.66 -34.38
N SER A 122 -2.33 13.17 -35.01
CA SER A 122 -1.01 12.50 -35.03
C SER A 122 -0.37 12.36 -33.64
N GLU A 123 -0.43 13.41 -32.82
CA GLU A 123 0.12 13.41 -31.47
C GLU A 123 -0.69 12.49 -30.54
N THR A 124 -2.03 12.55 -30.64
CA THR A 124 -2.94 11.70 -29.86
C THR A 124 -2.74 10.24 -30.24
N LEU A 125 -2.61 9.90 -31.52
CA LEU A 125 -2.32 8.54 -31.98
C LEU A 125 -1.02 8.00 -31.35
N SER A 126 0.06 8.78 -31.41
CA SER A 126 1.34 8.39 -30.81
C SER A 126 1.22 8.17 -29.29
N GLN A 127 0.49 9.04 -28.60
CA GLN A 127 0.28 8.92 -27.16
C GLN A 127 -0.58 7.71 -26.79
N VAL A 128 -1.64 7.41 -27.55
CA VAL A 128 -2.48 6.22 -27.37
C VAL A 128 -1.68 4.93 -27.62
N GLN A 129 -0.85 4.89 -28.65
CA GLN A 129 0.04 3.75 -28.90
C GLN A 129 1.08 3.55 -27.79
N SER A 130 1.60 4.63 -27.21
CA SER A 130 2.50 4.55 -26.04
C SER A 130 1.76 4.02 -24.82
N LEU A 131 0.58 4.57 -24.52
CA LEU A 131 -0.27 4.15 -23.41
C LEU A 131 -0.65 2.67 -23.53
N SER A 132 -1.03 2.21 -24.72
CA SER A 132 -1.38 0.81 -24.98
C SER A 132 -0.17 -0.13 -24.80
N ARG A 133 1.03 0.29 -25.22
CA ARG A 133 2.27 -0.47 -24.99
C ARG A 133 2.59 -0.61 -23.50
N GLU A 134 2.51 0.49 -22.75
CA GLU A 134 2.74 0.48 -21.31
C GLU A 134 1.71 -0.41 -20.60
N LEU A 135 0.43 -0.27 -20.94
CA LEU A 135 -0.65 -1.10 -20.41
C LEU A 135 -0.47 -2.59 -20.73
N THR A 136 0.04 -2.91 -21.91
CA THR A 136 0.38 -4.30 -22.28
C THR A 136 1.56 -4.84 -21.47
N GLY A 137 2.53 -3.98 -21.17
CA GLY A 137 3.66 -4.30 -20.29
C GLY A 137 3.19 -4.59 -18.86
N THR A 138 2.30 -3.76 -18.31
CA THR A 138 1.72 -3.98 -16.98
C THR A 138 0.87 -5.25 -16.94
N GLU A 139 0.08 -5.53 -17.97
CA GLU A 139 -0.68 -6.79 -18.08
C GLU A 139 0.20 -8.03 -18.00
N LYS A 140 1.31 -8.04 -18.74
CA LYS A 140 2.27 -9.15 -18.73
C LYS A 140 2.93 -9.31 -17.35
N ARG A 141 3.35 -8.22 -16.72
CA ARG A 141 3.94 -8.24 -15.38
C ARG A 141 2.97 -8.81 -14.34
N ILE A 142 1.73 -8.31 -14.32
CA ILE A 142 0.68 -8.79 -13.42
C ILE A 142 0.35 -10.26 -13.69
N ALA A 143 0.25 -10.67 -14.97
CA ALA A 143 -0.01 -12.06 -15.33
C ALA A 143 1.10 -13.01 -14.85
N ASN A 144 2.36 -12.56 -14.84
CA ASN A 144 3.49 -13.31 -14.32
C ASN A 144 3.60 -13.29 -12.78
N GLY A 145 2.73 -12.54 -12.09
CA GLY A 145 2.76 -12.39 -10.63
C GLY A 145 3.83 -11.41 -10.13
N ASP A 146 4.47 -10.64 -11.02
CA ASP A 146 5.39 -9.55 -10.66
C ASP A 146 4.58 -8.30 -10.30
N ILE A 147 4.03 -8.30 -9.08
CA ILE A 147 3.18 -7.22 -8.57
C ILE A 147 3.91 -6.46 -7.46
N SER A 148 4.14 -5.17 -7.70
CA SER A 148 4.70 -4.23 -6.74
C SER A 148 3.58 -3.66 -5.87
N LEU A 149 3.44 -4.25 -4.68
CA LEU A 149 2.49 -3.81 -3.65
C LEU A 149 3.08 -2.78 -2.68
N ASP A 150 4.42 -2.65 -2.64
CA ASP A 150 5.11 -1.69 -1.79
C ASP A 150 4.67 -0.26 -2.17
N ASP A 151 4.30 0.54 -1.16
CA ASP A 151 3.75 1.90 -1.31
C ASP A 151 2.59 2.03 -2.32
N ASN A 152 1.80 0.98 -2.53
CA ASN A 152 0.74 0.93 -3.54
C ASN A 152 1.25 1.20 -4.97
N GLY A 153 2.46 0.75 -5.30
CA GLY A 153 3.14 1.01 -6.57
C GLY A 153 2.28 0.75 -7.82
N ASP A 154 1.79 -0.48 -7.99
CA ASP A 154 1.00 -0.83 -9.17
C ASP A 154 -0.39 -0.17 -9.19
N TYR A 155 -1.00 0.11 -8.03
CA TYR A 155 -2.23 0.89 -7.96
C TYR A 155 -2.02 2.35 -8.40
N LYS A 156 -0.92 2.98 -7.99
CA LYS A 156 -0.53 4.33 -8.43
C LYS A 156 -0.28 4.35 -9.94
N LEU A 157 0.37 3.32 -10.47
CA LEU A 157 0.60 3.17 -11.91
C LEU A 157 -0.73 3.04 -12.68
N LEU A 158 -1.62 2.13 -12.26
CA LEU A 158 -2.94 1.98 -12.89
C LEU A 158 -3.76 3.27 -12.84
N ASN A 159 -3.71 4.01 -11.73
CA ASN A 159 -4.38 5.30 -11.62
C ASN A 159 -3.79 6.33 -12.57
N ARG A 160 -2.45 6.38 -12.72
CA ARG A 160 -1.79 7.25 -13.70
C ARG A 160 -2.23 6.92 -15.12
N LEU A 161 -2.23 5.64 -15.50
CA LEU A 161 -2.68 5.18 -16.82
C LEU A 161 -4.15 5.56 -17.08
N ASN A 162 -5.00 5.48 -16.05
CA ASN A 162 -6.39 5.91 -16.13
C ASN A 162 -6.54 7.42 -16.34
N LEU A 163 -5.74 8.25 -15.64
CA LEU A 163 -5.76 9.69 -15.82
C LEU A 163 -5.28 10.10 -17.23
N GLU A 164 -4.23 9.45 -17.74
CA GLU A 164 -3.74 9.66 -19.10
C GLU A 164 -4.78 9.23 -20.14
N HIS A 165 -5.44 8.08 -19.95
CA HIS A 165 -6.58 7.65 -20.78
C HIS A 165 -7.68 8.72 -20.84
N LEU A 166 -8.13 9.24 -19.70
CA LEU A 166 -9.17 10.26 -19.64
C LEU A 166 -8.75 11.56 -20.34
N ARG A 167 -7.46 11.93 -20.26
CA ARG A 167 -6.91 13.08 -20.97
C ARG A 167 -6.96 12.87 -22.48
N LEU A 168 -6.52 11.70 -22.96
CA LEU A 168 -6.55 11.35 -24.38
C LEU A 168 -7.98 11.23 -24.92
N GLN A 169 -8.92 10.73 -24.11
CA GLN A 169 -10.33 10.66 -24.47
C GLN A 169 -10.94 12.04 -24.69
N ARG A 170 -10.64 13.02 -23.80
CA ARG A 170 -11.07 14.41 -24.00
C ARG A 170 -10.47 15.01 -25.28
N ARG A 171 -9.19 14.71 -25.56
CA ARG A 171 -8.49 15.19 -26.75
C ARG A 171 -9.07 14.60 -28.04
N SER A 172 -9.35 13.30 -28.07
CA SER A 172 -10.01 12.63 -29.20
C SER A 172 -11.44 13.15 -29.44
N ASN A 173 -12.22 13.39 -28.38
CA ASN A 173 -13.55 14.00 -28.54
C ASN A 173 -13.47 15.40 -29.17
N PHE A 174 -12.51 16.22 -28.74
CA PHE A 174 -12.25 17.52 -29.35
C PHE A 174 -11.87 17.40 -30.83
N GLU A 175 -11.03 16.43 -31.20
CA GLU A 175 -10.64 16.17 -32.60
C GLU A 175 -11.85 15.82 -33.47
N ILE A 176 -12.76 14.98 -32.97
CA ILE A 176 -14.00 14.61 -33.68
C ILE A 176 -14.91 15.84 -33.84
N GLU A 177 -15.12 16.62 -32.79
CA GLU A 177 -15.92 17.85 -32.85
C GLU A 177 -15.31 18.88 -33.82
N LEU A 178 -13.99 19.06 -33.79
CA LEU A 178 -13.28 19.94 -34.69
C LEU A 178 -13.43 19.49 -36.15
N ALA A 179 -13.25 18.20 -36.42
CA ALA A 179 -13.40 17.65 -37.77
C ALA A 179 -14.84 17.81 -38.29
N GLN A 180 -15.86 17.53 -37.48
CA GLN A 180 -17.26 17.73 -37.84
C GLN A 180 -17.59 19.20 -38.15
N ASN A 181 -17.05 20.13 -37.36
CA ASN A 181 -17.24 21.55 -37.59
C ASN A 181 -16.51 22.03 -38.85
N LEU A 182 -15.35 21.46 -39.16
CA LEU A 182 -14.63 21.73 -40.41
C LEU A 182 -15.38 21.21 -41.63
N LEU A 183 -15.99 20.03 -41.55
CA LEU A 183 -16.84 19.50 -42.64
C LEU A 183 -18.04 20.42 -42.89
N LYS A 184 -18.75 20.84 -41.83
CA LYS A 184 -19.84 21.82 -41.96
C LYS A 184 -19.39 23.13 -42.57
N TYR A 185 -18.21 23.62 -42.17
CA TYR A 185 -17.63 24.83 -42.75
C TYR A 185 -17.37 24.68 -44.24
N ILE A 186 -16.76 23.57 -44.64
CA ILE A 186 -16.49 23.27 -46.05
C ILE A 186 -17.80 23.14 -46.84
N ASP A 187 -18.83 22.52 -46.28
CA ASP A 187 -20.16 22.41 -46.89
C ASP A 187 -20.78 23.79 -47.14
N GLU A 188 -20.80 24.66 -46.14
CA GLU A 188 -21.36 26.01 -46.29
C GLU A 188 -20.50 26.90 -47.19
N TYR A 189 -19.17 26.77 -47.11
CA TYR A 189 -18.24 27.44 -48.00
C TYR A 189 -18.46 27.01 -49.45
N GLN A 190 -18.61 25.71 -49.70
CA GLN A 190 -18.93 25.18 -51.01
C GLN A 190 -20.26 25.75 -51.52
N ARG A 191 -21.33 25.76 -50.71
CA ARG A 191 -22.65 26.30 -51.10
C ARG A 191 -22.59 27.77 -51.50
N MET A 192 -21.98 28.62 -50.66
CA MET A 192 -21.85 30.07 -50.90
C MET A 192 -21.13 30.36 -52.22
N TRP A 193 -20.11 29.55 -52.53
CA TRP A 193 -19.31 29.68 -53.72
C TRP A 193 -19.69 28.66 -54.82
N THR A 194 -20.85 28.01 -54.80
CA THR A 194 -21.21 27.12 -55.93
C THR A 194 -21.66 27.95 -57.13
N HIS A 195 -22.40 29.03 -56.88
CA HIS A 195 -23.06 29.83 -57.92
C HIS A 195 -22.12 30.79 -58.67
N LEU A 196 -20.98 31.14 -58.07
CA LEU A 196 -20.02 32.09 -58.63
C LEU A 196 -18.90 31.40 -59.45
N TRP A 197 -18.93 30.06 -59.59
CA TRP A 197 -17.75 29.23 -59.86
C TRP A 197 -17.99 28.05 -60.82
N GLU A 198 -17.82 28.26 -62.12
CA GLU A 198 -17.69 27.14 -63.07
C GLU A 198 -16.25 26.58 -63.02
N GLY A 199 -16.04 25.44 -62.33
CA GLY A 199 -14.83 24.62 -62.45
C GLY A 199 -13.77 24.69 -61.34
N GLY A 200 -14.05 25.30 -60.18
CA GLY A 200 -13.08 25.52 -59.09
C GLY A 200 -13.18 24.59 -57.86
N THR A 201 -13.96 23.51 -57.90
CA THR A 201 -14.30 22.71 -56.71
C THR A 201 -13.22 21.71 -56.25
N GLY A 202 -12.20 21.44 -57.07
CA GLY A 202 -11.21 20.38 -56.78
C GLY A 202 -10.44 20.55 -55.47
N TYR A 203 -10.16 21.78 -55.04
CA TYR A 203 -9.51 22.05 -53.75
C TYR A 203 -10.42 21.77 -52.55
N ILE A 204 -11.71 22.12 -52.67
CA ILE A 204 -12.71 21.91 -51.62
C ILE A 204 -12.92 20.41 -51.42
N GLU A 205 -12.98 19.66 -52.52
CA GLU A 205 -13.12 18.20 -52.48
C GLU A 205 -11.87 17.51 -51.89
N ASP A 206 -10.67 17.95 -52.26
CA ASP A 206 -9.41 17.46 -51.67
C ASP A 206 -9.31 17.77 -50.17
N MET A 207 -9.72 18.98 -49.74
CA MET A 207 -9.78 19.31 -48.30
C MET A 207 -10.83 18.49 -47.56
N ARG A 208 -12.01 18.28 -48.16
CA ARG A 208 -13.05 17.41 -47.62
C ARG A 208 -12.52 16.00 -47.40
N GLU A 209 -11.93 15.40 -48.43
CA GLU A 209 -11.36 14.06 -48.38
C GLU A 209 -10.31 13.95 -47.26
N LYS A 210 -9.42 14.94 -47.15
CA LYS A 210 -8.41 14.99 -46.09
C LYS A 210 -9.03 15.11 -44.69
N ILE A 211 -10.07 15.90 -44.50
CA ILE A 211 -10.75 16.03 -43.20
C ILE A 211 -11.50 14.74 -42.85
N GLU A 212 -12.16 14.11 -43.82
CA GLU A 212 -12.77 12.80 -43.63
C GLU A 212 -11.73 11.75 -43.26
N GLN A 213 -10.56 11.77 -43.90
CA GLN A 213 -9.45 10.89 -43.54
C GLN A 213 -9.00 11.11 -42.08
N GLN A 214 -8.83 12.36 -41.63
CA GLN A 214 -8.50 12.65 -40.24
C GLN A 214 -9.62 12.23 -39.27
N THR A 215 -10.87 12.36 -39.68
CA THR A 215 -12.04 11.91 -38.90
C THR A 215 -11.98 10.40 -38.68
N ARG A 216 -11.69 9.62 -39.73
CA ARG A 216 -11.53 8.16 -39.63
C ARG A 216 -10.39 7.79 -38.67
N TYR A 217 -9.26 8.48 -38.72
CA TYR A 217 -8.17 8.25 -37.77
C TYR A 217 -8.59 8.55 -36.33
N SER A 218 -9.31 9.66 -36.11
CA SER A 218 -9.84 10.00 -34.79
C SER A 218 -10.86 8.99 -34.28
N ASP A 219 -11.70 8.43 -35.15
CA ASP A 219 -12.64 7.36 -34.79
C ASP A 219 -11.91 6.07 -34.38
N HIS A 220 -10.83 5.71 -35.08
CA HIS A 220 -9.97 4.60 -34.68
C HIS A 220 -9.35 4.83 -33.29
N ILE A 221 -8.80 6.03 -33.05
CA ILE A 221 -8.25 6.41 -31.74
C ILE A 221 -9.31 6.28 -30.64
N LYS A 222 -10.53 6.75 -30.90
CA LYS A 222 -11.63 6.64 -29.96
C LYS A 222 -11.97 5.19 -29.63
N HIS A 223 -12.03 4.32 -30.65
CA HIS A 223 -12.27 2.90 -30.46
C HIS A 223 -11.19 2.24 -29.57
N ASP A 224 -9.91 2.53 -29.83
CA ASP A 224 -8.81 2.03 -29.00
C ASP A 224 -8.92 2.51 -27.55
N LEU A 225 -9.28 3.78 -27.35
CA LEU A 225 -9.50 4.37 -26.03
C LEU A 225 -10.69 3.74 -25.30
N ASP A 226 -11.75 3.32 -25.98
CA ASP A 226 -12.93 2.71 -25.36
C ASP A 226 -12.63 1.33 -24.72
N VAL A 227 -11.58 0.65 -25.18
CA VAL A 227 -11.16 -0.65 -24.65
C VAL A 227 -10.30 -0.52 -23.38
N ILE A 228 -9.55 0.57 -23.23
CA ILE A 228 -8.58 0.78 -22.13
C ILE A 228 -9.22 0.68 -20.73
N PRO A 229 -10.40 1.26 -20.44
CA PRO A 229 -11.02 1.14 -19.12
C PRO A 229 -11.30 -0.31 -18.70
N ARG A 230 -11.69 -1.16 -19.66
CA ARG A 230 -11.92 -2.59 -19.41
C ARG A 230 -10.62 -3.31 -19.06
N ARG A 231 -9.54 -2.98 -19.77
CA ARG A 231 -8.19 -3.52 -19.52
C ARG A 231 -7.68 -3.13 -18.13
N ILE A 232 -7.78 -1.86 -17.75
CA ILE A 232 -7.40 -1.36 -16.42
C ILE A 232 -8.22 -2.05 -15.33
N LYS A 233 -9.54 -2.18 -15.52
CA LYS A 233 -10.43 -2.89 -14.57
C LYS A 233 -10.04 -4.35 -14.40
N ASN A 234 -9.73 -5.05 -15.49
CA ASN A 234 -9.30 -6.44 -15.44
C ASN A 234 -7.97 -6.60 -14.69
N GLN A 235 -7.01 -5.70 -14.90
CA GLN A 235 -5.74 -5.67 -14.17
C GLN A 235 -5.94 -5.43 -12.67
N SER A 236 -6.77 -4.45 -12.29
CA SER A 236 -7.12 -4.20 -10.89
C SER A 236 -7.73 -5.45 -10.22
N LYS A 237 -8.60 -6.16 -10.94
CA LYS A 237 -9.21 -7.41 -10.48
C LYS A 237 -8.18 -8.54 -10.33
N ALA A 238 -7.23 -8.64 -11.26
CA ALA A 238 -6.13 -9.60 -11.17
C ALA A 238 -5.26 -9.32 -9.94
N ILE A 239 -4.86 -8.06 -9.70
CA ILE A 239 -4.12 -7.65 -8.51
C ILE A 239 -4.86 -8.06 -7.22
N PHE A 240 -6.16 -7.78 -7.14
CA PHE A 240 -6.98 -8.19 -5.99
C PHE A 240 -6.97 -9.71 -5.76
N ASN A 241 -7.13 -10.50 -6.83
CA ASN A 241 -7.10 -11.96 -6.74
C ASN A 241 -5.72 -12.47 -6.28
N PHE A 242 -4.63 -11.87 -6.76
CA PHE A 242 -3.28 -12.22 -6.33
C PHE A 242 -3.04 -11.90 -4.85
N ILE A 243 -3.52 -10.74 -4.37
CA ILE A 243 -3.47 -10.38 -2.94
C ILE A 243 -4.25 -11.41 -2.11
N ALA A 244 -5.49 -11.70 -2.47
CA ALA A 244 -6.31 -12.68 -1.77
C ALA A 244 -5.67 -14.08 -1.75
N GLN A 245 -5.04 -14.49 -2.85
CA GLN A 245 -4.31 -15.76 -2.92
C GLN A 245 -3.07 -15.76 -2.00
N LYS A 246 -2.33 -14.64 -1.94
CA LYS A 246 -1.17 -14.47 -1.07
C LYS A 246 -1.58 -14.50 0.41
N ASP A 247 -2.65 -13.79 0.77
CA ASP A 247 -3.19 -13.77 2.13
C ASP A 247 -3.67 -15.17 2.56
N ASN A 248 -4.36 -15.89 1.68
CA ASN A 248 -4.77 -17.27 1.95
C ASN A 248 -3.56 -18.19 2.17
N ARG A 249 -2.48 -18.04 1.41
CA ARG A 249 -1.25 -18.81 1.62
C ARG A 249 -0.60 -18.47 2.96
N ILE A 250 -0.52 -17.19 3.33
CA ILE A 250 0.01 -16.75 4.62
C ILE A 250 -0.84 -17.31 5.77
N ASN A 251 -2.17 -17.28 5.64
CA ASN A 251 -3.08 -17.82 6.66
C ASN A 251 -2.91 -19.33 6.84
N ILE A 252 -2.74 -20.09 5.74
CA ILE A 252 -2.45 -21.53 5.82
C ILE A 252 -1.10 -21.76 6.51
N GLN A 253 -0.05 -21.02 6.13
CA GLN A 253 1.27 -21.12 6.76
C GLN A 253 1.22 -20.78 8.25
N LEU A 254 0.45 -19.75 8.63
CA LEU A 254 0.24 -19.36 10.03
C LEU A 254 -0.51 -20.44 10.81
N ALA A 255 -1.50 -21.08 10.21
CA ALA A 255 -2.20 -22.22 10.82
C ALA A 255 -1.26 -23.42 11.02
N GLU A 256 -0.40 -23.71 10.04
CA GLU A 256 0.62 -24.76 10.15
C GLU A 256 1.65 -24.46 11.23
N SER A 257 2.17 -23.22 11.31
CA SER A 257 3.12 -22.84 12.35
C SER A 257 2.48 -22.89 13.73
N SER A 258 1.23 -22.42 13.86
CA SER A 258 0.48 -22.48 15.12
C SER A 258 0.24 -23.93 15.55
N ARG A 259 -0.06 -24.83 14.62
CA ARG A 259 -0.17 -26.27 14.89
C ARG A 259 1.15 -26.85 15.40
N ARG A 260 2.29 -26.52 14.77
CA ARG A 260 3.61 -26.99 15.22
C ARG A 260 3.92 -26.50 16.64
N ILE A 261 3.68 -25.22 16.92
CA ILE A 261 3.87 -24.64 18.26
C ILE A 261 2.98 -25.36 19.29
N ALA A 262 1.72 -25.64 18.97
CA ALA A 262 0.83 -26.37 19.88
C ALA A 262 1.29 -27.82 20.13
N GLU A 263 1.82 -28.50 19.12
CA GLU A 263 2.39 -29.85 19.26
C GLU A 263 3.66 -29.84 20.11
N GLU A 264 4.56 -28.86 19.93
CA GLU A 264 5.75 -28.67 20.76
C GLU A 264 5.38 -28.34 22.22
N SER A 265 4.47 -27.40 22.43
CA SER A 265 3.96 -27.08 23.77
C SER A 265 3.35 -28.29 24.47
N ARG A 266 2.63 -29.14 23.73
CA ARG A 266 2.10 -30.40 24.26
C ARG A 266 3.22 -31.34 24.71
N ARG A 267 4.31 -31.45 23.93
CA ARG A 267 5.48 -32.27 24.30
C ARG A 267 6.19 -31.72 25.54
N ASP A 268 6.40 -30.41 25.60
CA ASP A 268 7.02 -29.76 26.77
C ASP A 268 6.19 -29.98 28.04
N ASN A 269 4.87 -29.91 27.94
CA ASN A 269 3.98 -30.22 29.07
C ASN A 269 4.14 -31.68 29.53
N LEU A 270 4.27 -32.63 28.60
CA LEU A 270 4.52 -34.03 28.95
C LEU A 270 5.90 -34.25 29.59
N LEU A 271 6.94 -33.59 29.06
CA LEU A 271 8.29 -33.63 29.64
C LEU A 271 8.31 -33.02 31.05
N ASN A 272 7.66 -31.88 31.25
CA ASN A 272 7.54 -31.24 32.55
C ASN A 272 6.81 -32.12 33.57
N LEU A 273 5.77 -32.85 33.15
CA LEU A 273 5.09 -33.83 33.99
C LEU A 273 6.03 -34.98 34.38
N GLU A 274 6.84 -35.48 33.44
CA GLU A 274 7.81 -36.55 33.71
C GLU A 274 8.93 -36.05 34.65
N ILE A 275 9.47 -34.86 34.43
CA ILE A 275 10.46 -34.22 35.31
C ILE A 275 9.88 -34.03 36.72
N ALA A 276 8.62 -33.57 36.84
CA ALA A 276 7.98 -33.42 38.14
C ALA A 276 7.83 -34.78 38.85
N LYS A 277 7.48 -35.84 38.12
CA LYS A 277 7.39 -37.20 38.65
C LYS A 277 8.76 -37.72 39.10
N GLN A 278 9.81 -37.53 38.30
CA GLN A 278 11.18 -37.91 38.66
C GLN A 278 11.68 -37.13 39.88
N THR A 279 11.41 -35.82 39.94
CA THR A 279 11.76 -34.98 41.09
C THR A 279 11.05 -35.45 42.35
N ALA A 280 9.77 -35.87 42.24
CA ALA A 280 9.03 -36.44 43.36
C ALA A 280 9.62 -37.78 43.82
N GLN A 281 10.07 -38.63 42.90
CA GLN A 281 10.76 -39.89 43.23
C GLN A 281 12.09 -39.64 43.93
N VAL A 282 12.92 -38.74 43.40
CA VAL A 282 14.19 -38.32 44.02
C VAL A 282 13.96 -37.76 45.42
N ALA A 283 12.90 -36.96 45.62
CA ALA A 283 12.55 -36.45 46.94
C ALA A 283 12.14 -37.56 47.93
N ASP A 284 11.43 -38.60 47.48
CA ASP A 284 11.09 -39.77 48.31
C ASP A 284 12.33 -40.58 48.67
N GLU A 285 13.22 -40.84 47.71
CA GLU A 285 14.49 -41.52 47.95
C GLU A 285 15.39 -40.72 48.91
N THR A 286 15.53 -39.41 48.68
CA THR A 286 16.26 -38.51 49.60
C THR A 286 15.65 -38.52 50.99
N ARG A 287 14.32 -38.63 51.11
CA ARG A 287 13.64 -38.75 52.40
C ARG A 287 13.99 -40.07 53.10
N ARG A 288 14.07 -41.18 52.36
CA ARG A 288 14.47 -42.49 52.90
C ARG A 288 15.93 -42.50 53.33
N ASP A 289 16.83 -41.94 52.52
CA ASP A 289 18.24 -41.76 52.88
C ASP A 289 18.38 -40.89 54.13
N GLY A 290 17.58 -39.82 54.23
CA GLY A 290 17.49 -39.00 55.43
C GLY A 290 16.96 -39.76 56.66
N GLN A 291 16.15 -40.82 56.50
CA GLN A 291 15.77 -41.72 57.60
C GLN A 291 16.92 -42.66 57.98
N ALA A 292 17.60 -43.27 57.01
CA ALA A 292 18.76 -44.13 57.26
C ALA A 292 19.88 -43.37 57.99
N MET A 293 20.17 -42.13 57.57
CA MET A 293 21.16 -41.27 58.22
C MET A 293 20.79 -40.95 59.68
N LYS A 294 19.49 -40.75 59.97
CA LYS A 294 19.02 -40.60 61.35
C LYS A 294 19.24 -41.86 62.17
N THR A 295 19.00 -43.05 61.60
CA THR A 295 19.24 -44.33 62.27
C THR A 295 20.72 -44.52 62.61
N ILE A 296 21.63 -44.21 61.68
CA ILE A 296 23.08 -44.27 61.92
C ILE A 296 23.46 -43.28 63.03
N ALA A 297 22.96 -42.05 62.98
CA ALA A 297 23.23 -41.05 64.02
C ALA A 297 22.78 -41.53 65.41
N VAL A 298 21.58 -42.14 65.52
CA VAL A 298 21.11 -42.73 66.78
C VAL A 298 22.06 -43.84 67.26
N LEU A 299 22.49 -44.73 66.36
CA LEU A 299 23.43 -45.80 66.69
C LEU A 299 24.76 -45.24 67.23
N THR A 300 25.30 -44.21 66.59
CA THR A 300 26.53 -43.53 67.05
C THR A 300 26.33 -42.86 68.41
N LEU A 301 25.17 -42.27 68.68
CA LEU A 301 24.86 -41.60 69.94
C LEU A 301 24.75 -42.59 71.12
N VAL A 302 24.37 -43.84 70.83
CA VAL A 302 24.32 -44.93 71.81
C VAL A 302 25.72 -45.48 72.11
N PHE A 303 26.53 -45.71 71.09
CA PHE A 303 27.84 -46.35 71.25
C PHE A 303 28.97 -45.41 71.71
N LEU A 304 28.94 -44.14 71.31
CA LEU A 304 30.04 -43.20 71.58
C LEU A 304 30.26 -42.92 73.09
N PRO A 305 29.22 -42.69 73.92
CA PRO A 305 29.42 -42.53 75.36
C PRO A 305 29.90 -43.82 76.03
N GLY A 306 29.34 -44.97 75.63
CA GLY A 306 29.71 -46.27 76.19
C GLY A 306 31.17 -46.64 75.91
N THR A 307 31.64 -46.44 74.68
CA THR A 307 33.03 -46.71 74.30
C THR A 307 34.03 -45.77 74.96
N ALA A 308 33.68 -44.48 75.11
CA ALA A 308 34.52 -43.50 75.81
C ALA A 308 34.68 -43.84 77.31
N ILE A 309 33.57 -44.17 77.97
CA ILE A 309 33.57 -44.56 79.39
C ILE A 309 34.29 -45.91 79.56
N ALA A 310 34.04 -46.88 78.68
CA ALA A 310 34.74 -48.16 78.69
C ALA A 310 36.25 -47.99 78.56
N SER A 311 36.72 -47.12 77.66
CA SER A 311 38.15 -46.83 77.48
C SER A 311 38.78 -46.21 78.74
N PHE A 312 38.08 -45.28 79.40
CA PHE A 312 38.55 -44.64 80.63
C PHE A 312 38.64 -45.62 81.80
N PHE A 313 37.66 -46.51 81.96
CA PHE A 313 37.62 -47.49 83.04
C PHE A 313 38.45 -48.76 82.76
N SER A 314 38.69 -49.12 81.49
CA SER A 314 39.46 -50.30 81.09
C SER A 314 40.90 -50.28 81.62
N MET A 315 41.46 -49.09 81.87
CA MET A 315 42.84 -48.95 82.34
C MET A 315 43.04 -49.46 83.77
N ASN A 316 42.00 -49.45 84.62
CA ASN A 316 42.12 -49.74 86.05
C ASN A 316 41.22 -50.88 86.56
N MET A 317 40.32 -51.42 85.73
CA MET A 317 39.26 -52.34 86.16
C MET A 317 39.54 -53.82 85.90
N PHE A 318 40.48 -54.15 85.00
CA PHE A 318 40.87 -55.51 84.67
C PHE A 318 42.33 -55.72 85.04
N ASN A 319 42.60 -56.63 85.97
CA ASN A 319 43.96 -57.06 86.31
C ASN A 319 44.25 -58.36 85.56
N TRP A 320 45.04 -58.27 84.49
CA TRP A 320 45.36 -59.40 83.62
C TRP A 320 46.48 -60.30 84.17
N GLU A 321 47.13 -59.91 85.29
CA GLU A 321 48.12 -60.70 86.03
C GLU A 321 47.69 -60.85 87.51
N PRO A 322 46.68 -61.70 87.81
CA PRO A 322 46.21 -61.89 89.18
C PRO A 322 47.19 -62.76 90.01
N GLY A 323 47.48 -62.37 91.24
CA GLY A 323 48.15 -63.25 92.22
C GLY A 323 47.24 -64.40 92.70
N PRO A 324 47.77 -65.43 93.39
CA PRO A 324 46.97 -66.58 93.84
C PRO A 324 45.83 -66.14 94.78
N GLY A 325 44.59 -66.23 94.30
CA GLY A 325 43.38 -65.85 95.06
C GLY A 325 42.79 -64.47 94.71
N GLU A 326 43.42 -63.68 93.84
CA GLU A 326 42.87 -62.40 93.38
C GLU A 326 41.90 -62.55 92.19
N LYS A 327 40.82 -61.78 92.22
CA LYS A 327 39.80 -61.79 91.17
C LYS A 327 40.29 -60.96 89.98
N VAL A 328 40.27 -61.59 88.79
CA VAL A 328 40.58 -60.95 87.49
C VAL A 328 39.69 -59.73 87.20
N VAL A 329 38.50 -59.71 87.80
CA VAL A 329 37.49 -58.66 87.62
C VAL A 329 37.30 -57.89 88.94
N SER A 330 37.52 -56.58 88.90
CA SER A 330 37.22 -55.65 89.99
C SER A 330 35.73 -55.72 90.38
N GLY A 331 35.44 -55.77 91.69
CA GLY A 331 34.08 -55.74 92.24
C GLY A 331 33.30 -54.44 91.93
N TYR A 332 33.97 -53.42 91.38
CA TYR A 332 33.37 -52.14 91.00
C TYR A 332 32.82 -52.10 89.57
N LEU A 333 32.74 -53.25 88.87
CA LEU A 333 32.19 -53.33 87.50
C LEU A 333 30.76 -52.77 87.40
N TRP A 334 29.99 -52.82 88.48
CA TRP A 334 28.66 -52.20 88.53
C TRP A 334 28.67 -50.67 88.38
N ILE A 335 29.75 -49.98 88.80
CA ILE A 335 29.90 -48.52 88.65
C ILE A 335 29.95 -48.11 87.17
N TYR A 336 30.59 -48.93 86.32
CA TYR A 336 30.59 -48.70 84.87
C TYR A 336 29.17 -48.64 84.31
N PHE A 337 28.30 -49.59 84.68
CA PHE A 337 26.89 -49.57 84.27
C PHE A 337 26.12 -48.42 84.89
N ALA A 338 26.37 -48.11 86.17
CA ALA A 338 25.71 -47.01 86.88
C ALA A 338 26.03 -45.63 86.30
N VAL A 339 27.20 -45.44 85.67
CA VAL A 339 27.60 -44.16 85.04
C VAL A 339 27.24 -44.11 83.55
N THR A 340 27.46 -45.21 82.82
CA THR A 340 27.25 -45.24 81.36
C THR A 340 25.78 -45.11 80.98
N VAL A 341 24.90 -45.85 81.64
CA VAL A 341 23.46 -45.85 81.33
C VAL A 341 22.82 -44.47 81.45
N PRO A 342 22.96 -43.71 82.55
CA PRO A 342 22.35 -42.39 82.67
C PRO A 342 22.94 -41.36 81.70
N ILE A 343 24.24 -41.45 81.38
CA ILE A 343 24.86 -40.55 80.40
C ILE A 343 24.29 -40.79 79.00
N THR A 344 24.21 -42.06 78.56
CA THR A 344 23.64 -42.41 77.26
C THR A 344 22.16 -42.03 77.16
N LEU A 345 21.39 -42.25 78.24
CA LEU A 345 19.99 -41.80 78.32
C LEU A 345 19.87 -40.27 78.27
N GLY A 346 20.81 -39.54 78.90
CA GLY A 346 20.88 -38.08 78.86
C GLY A 346 21.07 -37.55 77.43
N PHE A 347 22.02 -38.11 76.68
CA PHE A 347 22.24 -37.73 75.27
C PHE A 347 21.03 -38.05 74.37
N LEU A 348 20.45 -39.26 74.50
CA LEU A 348 19.25 -39.64 73.74
C LEU A 348 18.05 -38.76 74.08
N GLY A 349 17.85 -38.46 75.37
CA GLY A 349 16.80 -37.58 75.85
C GLY A 349 16.94 -36.15 75.32
N PHE A 350 18.16 -35.61 75.34
CA PHE A 350 18.47 -34.30 74.77
C PHE A 350 18.19 -34.25 73.26
N TRP A 351 18.62 -35.27 72.51
CA TRP A 351 18.35 -35.36 71.07
C TRP A 351 16.86 -35.48 70.74
N MET A 352 16.12 -36.32 71.47
CA MET A 352 14.68 -36.49 71.29
C MET A 352 13.92 -35.19 71.61
N TRP A 353 14.32 -34.50 72.68
CA TRP A 353 13.78 -33.18 73.04
C TRP A 353 14.05 -32.13 71.96
N TRP A 354 15.30 -32.04 71.47
CA TRP A 354 15.68 -31.14 70.38
C TRP A 354 14.90 -31.42 69.09
N MET A 355 14.78 -32.70 68.71
CA MET A 355 14.05 -33.10 67.51
C MET A 355 12.56 -32.73 67.61
N TRP A 356 11.93 -32.99 68.76
CA TRP A 356 10.53 -32.63 69.01
C TRP A 356 10.29 -31.12 68.94
N PHE A 357 11.19 -30.33 69.55
CA PHE A 357 11.09 -28.87 69.54
C PHE A 357 11.32 -28.29 68.14
N SER A 358 12.28 -28.84 67.41
CA SER A 358 12.61 -28.42 66.04
C SER A 358 11.48 -28.75 65.06
N GLN A 359 10.89 -29.95 65.12
CA GLN A 359 9.77 -30.34 64.25
C GLN A 359 8.54 -29.44 64.42
N LYS A 360 8.19 -29.05 65.65
CA LYS A 360 7.09 -28.12 65.91
C LYS A 360 7.30 -26.74 65.28
N ARG A 361 8.55 -26.25 65.24
CA ARG A 361 8.89 -24.97 64.60
C ARG A 361 8.79 -25.05 63.08
N TYR A 362 9.22 -26.17 62.48
CA TYR A 362 9.12 -26.41 61.03
C TYR A 362 7.67 -26.51 60.54
N GLN A 363 6.80 -27.25 61.26
CA GLN A 363 5.40 -27.40 60.87
C GLN A 363 4.62 -26.07 60.93
N LYS A 364 4.88 -25.24 61.95
CA LYS A 364 4.22 -23.92 62.08
C LYS A 364 4.59 -22.98 60.92
N LYS A 365 5.86 -22.94 60.50
CA LYS A 365 6.30 -22.14 59.35
C LYS A 365 5.64 -22.61 58.04
N HIS A 366 5.55 -23.93 57.83
CA HIS A 366 4.89 -24.47 56.64
C HIS A 366 3.40 -24.14 56.57
N GLN A 367 2.67 -24.30 57.69
CA GLN A 367 1.24 -23.97 57.74
C GLN A 367 0.96 -22.48 57.56
N GLN A 368 1.83 -21.60 58.09
CA GLN A 368 1.72 -20.16 57.87
C GLN A 368 1.93 -19.81 56.39
N GLY A 369 3.00 -20.33 55.76
CA GLY A 369 3.27 -20.11 54.34
C GLY A 369 2.12 -20.57 53.43
N VAL A 370 1.52 -21.74 53.69
CA VAL A 370 0.36 -22.24 52.92
C VAL A 370 -0.85 -21.31 53.07
N ARG A 371 -1.15 -20.83 54.28
CA ARG A 371 -2.25 -19.89 54.50
C ARG A 371 -2.04 -18.54 53.81
N ASP A 372 -0.80 -18.06 53.78
CA ASP A 372 -0.46 -16.79 53.12
C ASP A 372 -0.59 -16.90 51.60
N ILE A 373 -0.20 -18.05 51.01
CA ILE A 373 -0.42 -18.35 49.60
C ILE A 373 -1.93 -18.43 49.29
N GLU A 374 -2.71 -19.12 50.11
CA GLU A 374 -4.16 -19.25 49.92
C GLU A 374 -4.86 -17.89 49.97
N LYS A 375 -4.48 -17.02 50.91
CA LYS A 375 -4.96 -15.64 50.97
C LYS A 375 -4.60 -14.87 49.71
N GLY A 376 -3.34 -14.91 49.29
CA GLY A 376 -2.90 -14.25 48.06
C GLY A 376 -3.63 -14.74 46.81
N LEU A 377 -3.95 -16.03 46.73
CA LEU A 377 -4.72 -16.60 45.62
C LEU A 377 -6.18 -16.11 45.64
N LYS A 378 -6.82 -16.09 46.82
CA LYS A 378 -8.18 -15.57 47.01
C LYS A 378 -8.29 -14.09 46.64
N ASP A 379 -7.29 -13.29 47.01
CA ASP A 379 -7.26 -11.85 46.69
C ASP A 379 -7.09 -11.62 45.18
N ARG A 380 -6.21 -12.39 44.53
CA ARG A 380 -6.04 -12.35 43.06
C ARG A 380 -7.29 -12.79 42.32
N LEU A 381 -7.93 -13.89 42.74
CA LEU A 381 -9.19 -14.35 42.17
C LEU A 381 -10.27 -13.27 42.30
N ARG A 382 -10.44 -12.67 43.49
CA ARG A 382 -11.35 -11.55 43.68
C ARG A 382 -11.04 -10.38 42.75
N SER A 383 -9.78 -9.98 42.60
CA SER A 383 -9.43 -8.89 41.68
C SER A 383 -9.73 -9.20 40.20
N ALA A 384 -9.62 -10.46 39.78
CA ALA A 384 -9.91 -10.89 38.41
C ALA A 384 -11.41 -11.01 38.12
N THR A 385 -12.24 -11.31 39.12
CA THR A 385 -13.71 -11.37 38.95
C THR A 385 -14.37 -9.99 38.99
N PHE A 386 -13.70 -8.96 39.51
CA PHE A 386 -14.22 -7.58 39.58
C PHE A 386 -13.75 -6.68 38.41
N SER A 387 -13.02 -7.22 37.42
CA SER A 387 -12.54 -6.48 36.24
C SER A 387 -13.33 -6.75 34.96
N TRP A 388 -14.61 -7.13 35.08
CA TRP A 388 -15.56 -7.28 33.96
C TRP A 388 -16.72 -6.31 34.09
#